data_AF-A0A2P1QSF5-F1
#
_entry.id   AF-A0A2P1QSF5-F1
#
_cell.length_a   1.000
_cell.length_b   1.000
_cell.length_c   1.000
_cell.angle_alpha   90.00
_cell.angle_beta   90.00
_cell.angle_gamma   90.00
#
_symmetry.space_group_name_H-M   'P 1'
#
loop_
_entity.id
_entity.type
_entity.pdbx_description
1 polymer ?
#
loop_
_entity_poly.entity_id
_entity_poly.type
_entity_poly.pdbx_seq_one_letter_code
_entity_poly.pdbx_strand_id
1 'polypeptide(L)'
;MTFTPDKTQAKNYLTVIQELANYSSGSTNRILDRLSVLPAHDQESRASILETSEGKNLPDRLVEIIKLFRIIHSKRQEVHSFYETAISKYGTINSLTAKRKPTDDEARIKQILTDYILRIESFFEKNDIGDEALIKEINRFLSELESLNLLNEDNLSSLILSSKAVSLIQPPMEKLVSCYEDYDKIEVILKRLIRIAEMIIEDAKVPG
;
A
#
# COMPACT_ATOMS: atom_id res chain seq x y z
N MET A 1 15.46 4.70 30.73
CA MET A 1 13.98 4.77 30.68
C MET A 1 13.51 3.50 29.99
N THR A 2 12.86 2.60 30.72
CA THR A 2 12.31 1.36 30.16
C THR A 2 11.11 1.72 29.28
N PHE A 3 11.28 1.60 27.97
CA PHE A 3 10.17 1.61 27.02
C PHE A 3 9.26 0.44 27.37
N THR A 4 8.20 0.67 28.14
CA THR A 4 7.06 -0.25 28.15
C THR A 4 6.51 -0.24 26.73
N PRO A 5 6.57 -1.37 25.99
CA PRO A 5 5.89 -1.46 24.71
C PRO A 5 4.42 -1.11 24.96
N ASP A 6 3.83 -0.28 24.10
CA ASP A 6 2.40 -0.02 24.18
C ASP A 6 1.68 -1.37 24.01
N LYS A 7 1.15 -1.92 25.11
CA LYS A 7 0.45 -3.21 25.12
C LYS A 7 -0.69 -3.23 24.10
N THR A 8 -1.24 -2.06 23.77
CA THR A 8 -2.26 -1.91 22.73
C THR A 8 -1.71 -2.22 21.35
N GLN A 9 -0.52 -1.70 21.01
CA GLN A 9 0.13 -2.00 19.74
C GLN A 9 0.52 -3.46 19.64
N ALA A 10 1.13 -4.03 20.68
CA ALA A 10 1.49 -5.45 20.71
C ALA A 10 0.27 -6.36 20.46
N LYS A 11 -0.87 -6.03 21.08
CA LYS A 11 -2.15 -6.72 20.85
C LYS A 11 -2.66 -6.58 19.41
N ASN A 12 -2.51 -5.42 18.79
CA ASN A 12 -2.89 -5.21 17.39
C ASN A 12 -2.02 -6.07 16.45
N TYR A 13 -0.70 -6.13 16.67
CA TYR A 13 0.18 -7.02 15.90
C TYR A 13 -0.20 -8.49 16.10
N LEU A 14 -0.47 -8.91 17.34
CA LEU A 14 -0.92 -10.28 17.61
C LEU A 14 -2.22 -10.62 16.86
N THR A 15 -3.16 -9.67 16.80
CA THR A 15 -4.40 -9.83 16.04
C THR A 15 -4.13 -10.02 14.55
N VAL A 16 -3.20 -9.24 13.97
CA VAL A 16 -2.79 -9.40 12.56
C VAL A 16 -2.13 -10.77 12.34
N ILE A 17 -1.26 -11.21 13.24
CA ILE A 17 -0.58 -12.52 13.17
C ILE A 17 -1.61 -13.67 13.22
N GLN A 18 -2.61 -13.58 14.08
CA GLN A 18 -3.68 -14.57 14.16
C GLN A 18 -4.50 -14.64 12.86
N GLU A 19 -4.78 -13.49 12.24
CA GLU A 19 -5.50 -13.44 10.96
C GLU A 19 -4.65 -13.99 9.81
N LEU A 20 -3.34 -13.71 9.82
CA LEU A 20 -2.37 -14.31 8.89
C LEU A 20 -2.28 -15.83 9.06
N ALA A 21 -2.25 -16.33 10.30
CA ALA A 21 -2.20 -17.77 10.59
C ALA A 21 -3.47 -18.51 10.15
N ASN A 22 -4.62 -17.84 10.19
CA ASN A 22 -5.90 -18.39 9.77
C ASN A 22 -6.20 -18.15 8.28
N TYR A 23 -5.26 -17.59 7.53
CA TYR A 23 -5.44 -17.35 6.11
C TYR A 23 -5.66 -18.67 5.36
N SER A 24 -6.84 -18.81 4.75
CA SER A 24 -7.14 -19.83 3.76
C SER A 24 -7.30 -19.16 2.41
N SER A 25 -6.69 -19.73 1.36
CA SER A 25 -6.69 -19.19 -0.01
C SER A 25 -8.04 -18.60 -0.41
N GLY A 26 -8.07 -17.29 -0.71
CA GLY A 26 -9.29 -16.54 -0.92
C GLY A 26 -9.03 -15.03 -0.95
N SER A 27 -9.64 -14.29 -0.02
CA SER A 27 -9.54 -12.82 0.05
C SER A 27 -8.50 -12.37 1.09
N THR A 28 -7.60 -11.48 0.67
CA THR A 28 -6.62 -10.81 1.54
C THR A 28 -7.23 -9.65 2.34
N ASN A 29 -8.45 -9.20 1.99
CA ASN A 29 -9.08 -7.99 2.54
C ASN A 29 -9.15 -7.98 4.06
N ARG A 30 -9.51 -9.10 4.70
CA ARG A 30 -9.60 -9.17 6.16
C ARG A 30 -8.24 -8.91 6.83
N ILE A 31 -7.15 -9.37 6.22
CA ILE A 31 -5.79 -9.12 6.72
C ILE A 31 -5.41 -7.66 6.50
N LEU A 32 -5.73 -7.10 5.32
CA LEU A 32 -5.50 -5.69 5.02
C LEU A 32 -6.28 -4.75 5.95
N ASP A 33 -7.53 -5.08 6.26
CA ASP A 33 -8.37 -4.35 7.23
C ASP A 33 -7.72 -4.37 8.61
N ARG A 34 -7.16 -5.51 9.03
CA ARG A 34 -6.48 -5.65 10.32
C ARG A 34 -5.15 -4.91 10.36
N LEU A 35 -4.40 -4.93 9.26
CA LEU A 35 -3.21 -4.11 9.08
C LEU A 35 -3.55 -2.62 9.22
N SER A 36 -4.68 -2.17 8.67
CA SER A 36 -5.07 -0.75 8.70
C SER A 36 -5.20 -0.15 10.11
N VAL A 37 -5.46 -0.98 11.12
CA VAL A 37 -5.53 -0.60 12.54
C VAL A 37 -4.15 -0.30 13.13
N LEU A 38 -3.08 -0.84 12.55
CA LEU A 38 -1.72 -0.50 12.92
C LEU A 38 -1.41 0.95 12.52
N PRO A 39 -0.65 1.68 13.36
CA PRO A 39 -0.31 3.07 13.07
C PRO A 39 0.38 3.15 11.70
N ALA A 40 -0.07 4.11 10.89
CA ALA A 40 0.69 4.50 9.71
C ALA A 40 2.02 5.08 10.20
N HIS A 41 3.13 4.45 9.79
CA HIS A 41 4.44 4.85 10.27
C HIS A 41 4.83 6.25 9.79
N ASP A 42 5.72 6.89 10.56
CA ASP A 42 6.28 8.21 10.28
C ASP A 42 7.13 8.26 9.00
N GLN A 43 7.52 9.47 8.64
CA GLN A 43 8.30 9.75 7.44
C GLN A 43 9.70 9.13 7.47
N GLU A 44 10.27 8.90 8.65
CA GLU A 44 11.57 8.24 8.83
C GLU A 44 11.48 6.75 8.47
N SER A 45 10.44 6.06 8.97
CA SER A 45 10.17 4.67 8.62
C SER A 45 9.94 4.50 7.12
N ARG A 46 9.24 5.46 6.49
CA ARG A 46 9.02 5.51 5.04
C ARG A 46 10.32 5.74 4.25
N ALA A 47 11.21 6.59 4.76
CA ALA A 47 12.53 6.81 4.16
C ALA A 47 13.39 5.55 4.20
N SER A 48 13.33 4.79 5.30
CA SER A 48 14.10 3.53 5.43
C SER A 48 13.74 2.48 4.36
N ILE A 49 12.48 2.46 3.90
CA ILE A 49 12.07 1.63 2.75
C ILE A 49 12.72 2.09 1.45
N LEU A 50 12.78 3.40 1.19
CA LEU A 50 13.43 3.93 -0.01
C LEU A 50 14.95 3.69 0.01
N GLU A 51 15.52 3.48 1.20
CA GLU A 51 16.94 3.15 1.40
C GLU A 51 17.23 1.65 1.29
N THR A 52 16.21 0.76 1.36
CA THR A 52 16.41 -0.67 1.08
C THR A 52 16.78 -0.87 -0.38
N SER A 53 18.08 -0.98 -0.64
CA SER A 53 18.65 -1.06 -1.98
C SER A 53 18.45 -2.47 -2.55
N GLU A 54 17.45 -2.65 -3.42
CA GLU A 54 17.18 -3.93 -4.09
C GLU A 54 17.08 -5.13 -3.11
N GLY A 55 16.39 -4.94 -1.98
CA GLY A 55 16.21 -5.99 -0.98
C GLY A 55 17.34 -6.16 0.04
N LYS A 56 18.46 -5.43 -0.10
CA LYS A 56 19.45 -5.33 0.98
C LYS A 56 18.83 -4.65 2.20
N ASN A 57 18.94 -5.30 3.36
CA ASN A 57 18.40 -4.88 4.66
C ASN A 57 16.90 -5.06 4.86
N LEU A 58 16.23 -5.93 4.08
CA LEU A 58 14.86 -6.32 4.41
C LEU A 58 14.79 -7.05 5.77
N PRO A 59 13.71 -6.86 6.54
CA PRO A 59 13.58 -7.41 7.88
C PRO A 59 13.43 -8.94 7.88
N ASP A 60 13.99 -9.58 8.90
CA ASP A 60 13.89 -11.02 9.17
C ASP A 60 13.00 -11.33 10.40
N ARG A 61 12.54 -10.31 11.10
CA ARG A 61 11.61 -10.43 12.24
C ARG A 61 10.18 -10.26 11.77
N LEU A 62 9.28 -11.10 12.26
CA LEU A 62 7.88 -11.11 11.81
C LEU A 62 7.21 -9.73 12.00
N VAL A 63 7.42 -9.09 13.14
CA VAL A 63 6.86 -7.75 13.42
C VAL A 63 7.39 -6.71 12.44
N GLU A 64 8.68 -6.73 12.12
CA GLU A 64 9.27 -5.77 11.19
C GLU A 64 8.80 -6.01 9.75
N ILE A 65 8.56 -7.27 9.37
CA ILE A 65 7.92 -7.62 8.09
C ILE A 65 6.48 -7.08 8.04
N ILE A 66 5.70 -7.24 9.11
CA ILE A 66 4.33 -6.71 9.20
C ILE A 66 4.34 -5.18 9.14
N LYS A 67 5.33 -4.52 9.77
CA LYS A 67 5.52 -3.07 9.68
C LYS A 67 5.78 -2.63 8.24
N LEU A 68 6.72 -3.27 7.55
CA LEU A 68 6.99 -3.00 6.14
C LEU A 68 5.71 -3.13 5.31
N PHE A 69 4.97 -4.22 5.51
CA PHE A 69 3.70 -4.46 4.82
C PHE A 69 2.68 -3.34 5.12
N ARG A 70 2.56 -2.92 6.38
CA ARG A 70 1.68 -1.80 6.76
C ARG A 70 2.05 -0.49 6.07
N ILE A 71 3.34 -0.16 5.98
CA ILE A 71 3.80 1.08 5.35
C ILE A 71 3.39 1.10 3.88
N ILE A 72 3.60 -0.01 3.18
CA ILE A 72 3.27 -0.14 1.76
C ILE A 72 1.75 -0.09 1.56
N HIS A 73 1.00 -0.78 2.41
CA HIS A 73 -0.46 -0.72 2.41
C HIS A 73 -0.98 0.71 2.66
N SER A 74 -0.38 1.44 3.60
CA SER A 74 -0.73 2.85 3.87
C SER A 74 -0.49 3.74 2.65
N LYS A 75 0.64 3.56 1.96
CA LYS A 75 0.95 4.31 0.74
C LYS A 75 -0.05 4.01 -0.38
N ARG A 76 -0.44 2.75 -0.54
CA ARG A 76 -1.50 2.35 -1.48
C ARG A 76 -2.82 3.05 -1.16
N GLN A 77 -3.22 3.13 0.11
CA GLN A 77 -4.43 3.83 0.54
C GLN A 77 -4.38 5.33 0.18
N GLU A 78 -3.23 5.98 0.39
CA GLU A 78 -3.00 7.38 0.01
C GLU A 78 -3.13 7.58 -1.51
N VAL A 79 -2.47 6.75 -2.32
CA VAL A 79 -2.55 6.80 -3.78
C VAL A 79 -3.96 6.51 -4.29
N HIS A 80 -4.67 5.55 -3.69
CA HIS A 80 -6.04 5.23 -4.04
C HIS A 80 -6.98 6.44 -3.85
N SER A 81 -6.80 7.23 -2.77
CA SER A 81 -7.57 8.46 -2.57
C SER A 81 -7.34 9.50 -3.69
N PHE A 82 -6.10 9.66 -4.16
CA PHE A 82 -5.80 10.53 -5.30
C PHE A 82 -6.37 9.98 -6.61
N TYR A 83 -6.32 8.67 -6.80
CA TYR A 83 -6.91 7.98 -7.95
C TYR A 83 -8.43 8.22 -8.03
N GLU A 84 -9.17 8.03 -6.94
CA GLU A 84 -10.62 8.31 -6.87
C GLU A 84 -10.93 9.77 -7.19
N THR A 85 -10.10 10.69 -6.68
CA THR A 85 -10.22 12.11 -6.99
C THR A 85 -9.98 12.37 -8.48
N ALA A 86 -8.95 11.77 -9.08
CA ALA A 86 -8.65 11.92 -10.50
C ALA A 86 -9.78 11.38 -11.39
N ILE A 87 -10.40 10.25 -11.04
CA ILE A 87 -11.59 9.72 -11.72
C ILE A 87 -12.76 10.70 -11.64
N SER A 88 -13.03 11.25 -10.45
CA SER A 88 -14.09 12.23 -10.26
C SER A 88 -13.88 13.48 -11.12
N LYS A 89 -12.65 14.01 -11.17
CA LYS A 89 -12.32 15.16 -12.03
C LYS A 89 -12.44 14.82 -13.51
N TYR A 90 -11.96 13.64 -13.93
CA TYR A 90 -12.11 13.16 -15.31
C TYR A 90 -13.61 13.10 -15.70
N GLY A 91 -14.47 12.54 -14.85
CA GLY A 91 -15.91 12.48 -15.07
C GLY A 91 -16.56 13.87 -15.21
N THR A 92 -16.09 14.84 -14.42
CA THR A 92 -16.53 16.23 -14.49
C THR A 92 -16.12 16.89 -15.82
N ILE A 93 -14.83 16.80 -16.20
CA ILE A 93 -14.34 17.34 -17.47
C ILE A 93 -15.08 16.67 -18.64
N ASN A 94 -15.33 15.37 -18.56
CA ASN A 94 -16.07 14.65 -19.59
C ASN A 94 -17.50 15.15 -19.74
N SER A 95 -18.18 15.43 -18.62
CA SER A 95 -19.53 15.98 -18.62
C SER A 95 -19.60 17.41 -19.18
N LEU A 96 -18.62 18.26 -18.88
CA LEU A 96 -18.53 19.63 -19.41
C LEU A 96 -18.35 19.65 -20.93
N THR A 97 -17.46 18.81 -21.42
CA THR A 97 -17.10 18.70 -22.84
C THR A 97 -18.01 17.77 -23.63
N ALA A 98 -18.98 17.12 -23.00
CA ALA A 98 -20.05 16.43 -23.73
C ALA A 98 -21.05 17.42 -24.35
N LYS A 99 -21.18 18.62 -23.76
CA LYS A 99 -22.12 19.66 -24.19
C LYS A 99 -21.54 20.65 -25.21
N ARG A 100 -20.23 20.63 -25.42
CA ARG A 100 -19.52 21.49 -26.39
C ARG A 100 -18.27 20.79 -26.92
N LYS A 101 -17.75 21.20 -28.08
CA LYS A 101 -16.46 20.71 -28.54
C LYS A 101 -15.38 21.01 -27.47
N PRO A 102 -14.59 20.01 -27.02
CA PRO A 102 -13.49 20.25 -26.09
C PRO A 102 -12.43 21.15 -26.72
N THR A 103 -11.75 21.95 -25.90
CA THR A 103 -10.51 22.62 -26.31
C THR A 103 -9.38 21.60 -26.44
N ASP A 104 -8.29 21.97 -27.13
CA ASP A 104 -7.13 21.09 -27.29
C ASP A 104 -6.50 20.71 -25.94
N ASP A 105 -6.47 21.65 -24.98
CA ASP A 105 -5.95 21.41 -23.64
C ASP A 105 -6.84 20.45 -22.84
N GLU A 106 -8.17 20.58 -22.94
CA GLU A 106 -9.12 19.65 -22.30
C GLU A 106 -9.00 18.23 -22.87
N ALA A 107 -8.87 18.11 -24.20
CA ALA A 107 -8.68 16.83 -24.85
C ALA A 107 -7.35 16.18 -24.42
N ARG A 108 -6.27 16.97 -24.36
CA ARG A 108 -4.95 16.49 -23.90
C ARG A 108 -4.98 16.04 -22.45
N ILE A 109 -5.60 16.81 -21.55
CA ILE A 109 -5.66 16.48 -20.13
C ILE A 109 -6.54 15.27 -19.86
N LYS A 110 -7.65 15.11 -20.58
CA LYS A 110 -8.43 13.87 -20.55
C LYS A 110 -7.58 12.66 -20.91
N GLN A 111 -6.85 12.71 -22.03
CA GLN A 111 -6.01 11.60 -22.46
C GLN A 111 -4.96 11.26 -21.40
N ILE A 112 -4.26 12.28 -20.88
CA ILE A 112 -3.26 12.08 -19.83
C ILE A 112 -3.90 11.48 -18.58
N LEU A 113 -5.04 11.99 -18.11
CA LEU A 113 -5.75 11.43 -16.96
C LEU A 113 -6.12 9.96 -17.19
N THR A 114 -6.66 9.61 -18.36
CA THR A 114 -6.99 8.23 -18.73
C THR A 114 -5.76 7.32 -18.70
N ASP A 115 -4.65 7.74 -19.31
CA ASP A 115 -3.41 6.96 -19.36
C ASP A 115 -2.87 6.69 -17.94
N TYR A 116 -2.92 7.70 -17.07
CA TYR A 116 -2.47 7.57 -15.69
C TYR A 116 -3.42 6.72 -14.83
N ILE A 117 -4.74 6.82 -15.01
CA ILE A 117 -5.73 5.96 -14.36
C ILE A 117 -5.43 4.48 -14.67
N LEU A 118 -5.28 4.13 -15.94
CA LEU A 118 -4.97 2.75 -16.37
C LEU A 118 -3.62 2.27 -15.81
N ARG A 119 -2.63 3.16 -15.78
CA ARG A 119 -1.31 2.84 -15.22
C ARG A 119 -1.39 2.53 -13.71
N ILE A 120 -2.19 3.28 -12.97
CA ILE A 120 -2.38 3.07 -11.52
C ILE A 120 -3.12 1.77 -11.24
N GLU A 121 -4.14 1.45 -12.03
CA GLU A 121 -4.85 0.17 -11.94
C GLU A 121 -3.88 -1.00 -12.09
N SER A 122 -2.98 -0.95 -13.08
CA SER A 122 -1.93 -1.95 -13.23
C SER A 122 -1.00 -2.05 -12.01
N PHE A 123 -0.73 -0.92 -11.33
CA PHE A 123 0.06 -0.93 -10.09
C PHE A 123 -0.72 -1.54 -8.92
N PHE A 124 -2.03 -1.32 -8.82
CA PHE A 124 -2.87 -2.00 -7.82
C PHE A 124 -2.92 -3.51 -8.05
N GLU A 125 -3.09 -3.97 -9.29
CA GLU A 125 -3.07 -5.40 -9.62
C GLU A 125 -1.73 -6.05 -9.26
N LYS A 126 -0.60 -5.40 -9.59
CA LYS A 126 0.73 -5.90 -9.22
C LYS A 126 0.91 -6.02 -7.71
N ASN A 127 0.39 -5.06 -6.96
CA ASN A 127 0.42 -5.04 -5.52
C ASN A 127 -0.48 -6.12 -4.92
N ASP A 128 -1.69 -6.34 -5.44
CA ASP A 128 -2.57 -7.43 -4.99
C ASP A 128 -1.90 -8.80 -5.10
N ILE A 129 -1.18 -9.05 -6.20
CA ILE A 129 -0.38 -10.28 -6.37
C ILE A 129 0.76 -10.33 -5.34
N GLY A 130 1.40 -9.19 -5.05
CA GLY A 130 2.46 -9.08 -4.05
C GLY A 130 1.95 -9.35 -2.63
N ASP A 131 0.82 -8.74 -2.26
CA ASP A 131 0.14 -8.90 -0.98
C ASP A 131 -0.25 -10.37 -0.76
N GLU A 132 -0.89 -10.98 -1.76
CA GLU A 132 -1.30 -12.39 -1.69
C GLU A 132 -0.08 -13.32 -1.54
N ALA A 133 1.00 -13.08 -2.29
CA ALA A 133 2.23 -13.87 -2.19
C ALA A 133 2.90 -13.72 -0.81
N LEU A 134 3.02 -12.50 -0.29
CA LEU A 134 3.58 -12.26 1.04
C LEU A 134 2.74 -12.94 2.13
N ILE A 135 1.41 -12.77 2.07
CA ILE A 135 0.47 -13.37 3.02
C ILE A 135 0.59 -14.90 3.01
N LYS A 136 0.67 -15.53 1.84
CA LYS A 136 0.84 -16.98 1.71
C LYS A 136 2.11 -17.47 2.39
N GLU A 137 3.25 -16.82 2.15
CA GLU A 137 4.52 -17.27 2.73
C GLU A 137 4.59 -16.99 4.24
N ILE A 138 4.01 -15.89 4.73
CA ILE A 138 3.87 -15.67 6.19
C ILE A 138 2.96 -16.72 6.81
N ASN A 139 1.80 -17.01 6.20
CA ASN A 139 0.88 -18.05 6.68
C ASN A 139 1.56 -19.41 6.75
N ARG A 140 2.34 -19.77 5.72
CA ARG A 140 3.12 -21.00 5.68
C ARG A 140 4.11 -21.07 6.84
N PHE A 141 4.87 -20.00 7.07
CA PHE A 141 5.78 -19.92 8.20
C PHE A 141 5.06 -20.11 9.54
N LEU A 142 3.93 -19.42 9.75
CA LEU A 142 3.14 -19.51 10.97
C LEU A 142 2.53 -20.91 11.18
N SER A 143 2.14 -21.59 10.10
CA SER A 143 1.58 -22.95 10.15
C SER A 143 2.65 -24.00 10.48
N GLU A 144 3.91 -23.75 10.11
CA GLU A 144 5.07 -24.59 10.47
C GLU A 144 5.61 -24.25 11.89
N LEU A 145 5.11 -23.19 12.54
CA LEU A 145 5.58 -22.74 13.85
C LEU A 145 4.88 -23.49 15.00
N GLU A 146 5.57 -24.45 15.61
CA GLU A 146 5.05 -25.24 16.75
C GLU A 146 4.56 -24.38 17.93
N SER A 147 5.22 -23.24 18.16
CA SER A 147 4.93 -22.31 19.24
C SER A 147 3.90 -21.22 18.90
N LEU A 148 3.18 -21.33 17.78
CA LEU A 148 2.19 -20.34 17.35
C LEU A 148 1.17 -20.00 18.46
N ASN A 149 0.66 -21.03 19.16
CA ASN A 149 -0.30 -20.87 20.25
C ASN A 149 0.29 -20.25 21.53
N LEU A 150 1.61 -20.11 21.59
CA LEU A 150 2.33 -19.50 22.71
C LEU A 150 2.73 -18.04 22.42
N LEU A 151 2.47 -17.54 21.20
CA LEU A 151 2.70 -16.14 20.88
C LEU A 151 1.75 -15.22 21.66
N ASN A 152 2.30 -14.16 22.23
CA ASN A 152 1.57 -13.16 23.00
C ASN A 152 2.25 -11.79 22.87
N GLU A 153 1.68 -10.78 23.53
CA GLU A 153 2.14 -9.39 23.49
C GLU A 153 3.59 -9.20 23.97
N ASP A 154 4.10 -10.10 24.81
CA ASP A 154 5.42 -9.98 25.42
C ASP A 154 6.53 -10.60 24.54
N ASN A 155 6.21 -11.59 23.70
CA ASN A 155 7.22 -12.35 22.94
C ASN A 155 7.21 -12.13 21.42
N LEU A 156 6.13 -11.58 20.84
CA LEU A 156 5.99 -11.51 19.38
C LEU A 156 7.09 -10.69 18.68
N SER A 157 7.64 -9.68 19.35
CA SER A 157 8.69 -8.79 18.81
C SER A 157 10.04 -9.48 18.67
N SER A 158 10.22 -10.61 19.35
CA SER A 158 11.44 -11.42 19.33
C SER A 158 11.37 -12.57 18.33
N LEU A 159 10.23 -12.75 17.64
CA LEU A 159 10.06 -13.82 16.67
C LEU A 159 10.85 -13.53 15.39
N ILE A 160 11.97 -14.24 15.25
CA ILE A 160 12.84 -14.22 14.08
C ILE A 160 12.45 -15.38 13.17
N LEU A 161 12.38 -15.12 11.86
CA LEU A 161 12.10 -16.15 10.87
C LEU A 161 13.31 -17.06 10.66
N SER A 162 13.07 -18.32 10.33
CA SER A 162 14.14 -19.22 9.89
C SER A 162 14.73 -18.76 8.55
N SER A 163 15.98 -19.12 8.27
CA SER A 163 16.64 -18.78 6.99
C SER A 163 15.83 -19.25 5.76
N LYS A 164 15.21 -20.44 5.87
CA LYS A 164 14.28 -20.97 4.87
C LYS A 164 13.08 -20.03 4.68
N ALA A 165 12.42 -19.61 5.76
CA ALA A 165 11.27 -18.71 5.68
C ALA A 165 11.67 -17.34 5.10
N VAL A 166 12.82 -16.79 5.51
CA VAL A 166 13.36 -15.53 4.95
C VAL A 166 13.55 -15.65 3.44
N SER A 167 14.16 -16.75 2.95
CA SER A 167 14.39 -16.94 1.51
C SER A 167 13.10 -16.99 0.67
N LEU A 168 11.98 -17.39 1.27
CA LEU A 168 10.67 -17.47 0.61
C LEU A 168 9.90 -16.14 0.70
N ILE A 169 10.03 -15.42 1.81
CA ILE A 169 9.32 -14.16 2.08
C ILE A 169 10.03 -12.96 1.44
N GLN A 170 11.33 -13.04 1.21
CA GLN A 170 12.10 -11.93 0.64
C GLN A 170 11.63 -11.52 -0.78
N PRO A 171 11.46 -12.43 -1.76
CA PRO A 171 10.99 -12.04 -3.09
C PRO A 171 9.64 -11.27 -3.10
N PRO A 172 8.58 -11.69 -2.39
CA PRO A 172 7.35 -10.89 -2.33
C PRO A 172 7.54 -9.56 -1.61
N MET A 173 8.40 -9.46 -0.58
CA MET A 173 8.72 -8.17 0.04
C MET A 173 9.40 -7.20 -0.94
N GLU A 174 10.39 -7.67 -1.71
CA GLU A 174 11.07 -6.86 -2.74
C GLU A 174 10.08 -6.33 -3.78
N LYS A 175 9.14 -7.18 -4.21
CA LYS A 175 8.07 -6.77 -5.13
C LYS A 175 7.17 -5.69 -4.52
N LEU A 176 6.83 -5.79 -3.25
CA LEU A 176 6.03 -4.77 -2.56
C LEU A 176 6.80 -3.46 -2.40
N VAL A 177 8.10 -3.50 -2.11
CA VAL A 177 8.96 -2.31 -2.08
C VAL A 177 9.01 -1.64 -3.45
N SER A 178 9.13 -2.40 -4.53
CA SER A 178 9.03 -1.86 -5.89
C SER A 178 7.67 -1.19 -6.15
N CYS A 179 6.56 -1.76 -5.65
CA CYS A 179 5.25 -1.12 -5.75
C CYS A 179 5.20 0.19 -4.97
N TYR A 180 5.85 0.26 -3.80
CA TYR A 180 5.94 1.51 -3.02
C TYR A 180 6.64 2.62 -3.81
N GLU A 181 7.74 2.31 -4.50
CA GLU A 181 8.44 3.29 -5.36
C GLU A 181 7.57 3.76 -6.52
N ASP A 182 6.83 2.84 -7.15
CA ASP A 182 5.89 3.17 -8.21
C ASP A 182 4.78 4.10 -7.68
N TYR A 183 4.27 3.84 -6.47
CA TYR A 183 3.31 4.71 -5.80
C TYR A 183 3.87 6.08 -5.45
N ASP A 184 5.12 6.17 -5.01
CA ASP A 184 5.74 7.45 -4.68
C ASP A 184 5.88 8.35 -5.91
N LYS A 185 6.32 7.78 -7.03
CA LYS A 185 6.42 8.48 -8.32
C LYS A 185 5.04 8.90 -8.84
N ILE A 186 4.04 8.01 -8.76
CA ILE A 186 2.72 8.28 -9.34
C ILE A 186 1.92 9.29 -8.54
N GLU A 187 2.08 9.34 -7.22
CA GLU A 187 1.38 10.28 -6.34
C GLU A 187 1.66 11.74 -6.74
N VAL A 188 2.94 12.07 -6.99
CA VAL A 188 3.36 13.41 -7.40
C VAL A 188 2.66 13.81 -8.70
N ILE A 189 2.57 12.88 -9.64
CA ILE A 189 1.95 13.11 -10.93
C ILE A 189 0.43 13.29 -10.78
N LEU A 190 -0.24 12.41 -10.03
CA LEU A 190 -1.66 12.50 -9.74
C LEU A 190 -2.04 13.84 -9.10
N LYS A 191 -1.32 14.26 -8.06
CA LYS A 191 -1.54 15.55 -7.40
C LYS A 191 -1.46 16.72 -8.38
N ARG A 192 -0.51 16.67 -9.32
CA ARG A 192 -0.36 17.69 -10.36
C ARG A 192 -1.53 17.66 -11.35
N LEU A 193 -1.93 16.49 -11.81
CA LEU A 193 -3.04 16.34 -12.75
C LEU A 193 -4.37 16.76 -12.15
N ILE A 194 -4.62 16.46 -10.87
CA ILE A 194 -5.82 16.90 -10.15
C ILE A 194 -5.88 18.43 -10.12
N ARG A 195 -4.77 19.11 -9.77
CA ARG A 195 -4.72 20.58 -9.75
C ARG A 195 -5.00 21.19 -11.12
N ILE A 196 -4.39 20.63 -12.17
CA ILE A 196 -4.63 21.09 -13.55
C ILE A 196 -6.09 20.89 -13.95
N ALA A 197 -6.68 19.73 -13.60
CA ALA A 197 -8.08 19.44 -13.86
C ALA A 197 -9.02 20.40 -13.10
N GLU A 198 -8.67 20.78 -11.88
CA GLU A 198 -9.40 21.78 -11.09
C GLU A 198 -9.41 23.14 -11.76
N MET A 199 -8.27 23.62 -12.25
CA MET A 199 -8.18 24.88 -12.99
C MET A 199 -9.09 24.88 -14.22
N ILE A 200 -9.09 23.81 -15.02
CA ILE A 200 -9.98 23.69 -16.18
C ILE A 200 -11.45 23.72 -15.79
N ILE A 201 -11.82 23.01 -14.72
CA ILE A 201 -13.20 22.96 -14.25
C ILE A 201 -13.64 24.33 -13.74
N GLU A 202 -12.75 25.08 -13.10
CA GLU A 202 -12.99 26.45 -12.64
C GLU A 202 -13.17 27.42 -13.82
N ASP A 203 -12.26 27.39 -14.79
CA ASP A 203 -12.34 28.23 -16.00
C ASP A 203 -13.64 27.98 -16.78
N ALA A 204 -14.09 26.72 -16.86
CA ALA A 204 -15.34 26.36 -17.51
C ALA A 204 -16.61 26.86 -16.79
N LYS A 205 -16.51 27.27 -15.51
CA LYS A 205 -17.63 27.82 -14.73
C LYS A 205 -17.72 29.34 -14.81
N VAL A 206 -16.66 30.03 -15.23
CA VAL A 206 -16.70 31.49 -15.37
C VAL A 206 -17.52 31.82 -16.62
N PRO A 207 -18.65 32.55 -16.50
CA PRO A 207 -19.41 32.98 -17.68
C PRO A 207 -18.54 33.95 -18.48
N GLY A 208 -18.26 33.58 -19.74
CA GLY A 208 -17.71 34.48 -20.75
C GLY A 208 -18.75 35.44 -21.29
#